data_AF-A0A0A1WSS9-F1
#
_entry.id   AF-A0A0A1WSS9-F1
#
_cell.length_a   1.000
_cell.length_b   1.000
_cell.length_c   1.000
_cell.angle_alpha   90.00
_cell.angle_beta   90.00
_cell.angle_gamma   90.00
#
_symmetry.space_group_name_H-M   'P 1'
#
loop_
_entity.id
_entity.type
_entity.pdbx_description
1 polymer ?
#
loop_
_entity_poly.entity_id
_entity_poly.type
_entity_poly.pdbx_seq_one_letter_code
_entity_poly.pdbx_strand_id
1 'polypeptide(L)'
;MIILFMLFLIQFSIASSCLAVNSEQQKEFAEEGWNNVPDSMRQQVQDTFTCCGFNSTHTGTTCEAVTKKCCPDYMENCACPPCLPALEDKISYAFKLCGGLGIFFSFTEVSVKSYIFEQNHILECTLTNTY
;
A
#
# COMPACT_ATOMS: atom_id res chain seq x y z
N MET A 1 -2.80 29.30 8.04
CA MET A 1 -2.03 28.36 8.88
C MET A 1 -2.86 27.16 9.38
N ILE A 2 -4.17 27.32 9.65
CA ILE A 2 -5.05 26.23 10.12
C ILE A 2 -5.23 25.09 9.09
N ILE A 3 -5.44 25.41 7.81
CA ILE A 3 -5.71 24.39 6.76
C ILE A 3 -4.56 23.38 6.69
N LEU A 4 -3.33 23.86 6.65
CA LEU A 4 -2.16 23.00 6.60
C LEU A 4 -2.04 22.14 7.88
N PHE A 5 -2.36 22.68 9.06
CA PHE A 5 -2.37 21.88 10.29
C PHE A 5 -3.42 20.75 10.25
N MET A 6 -4.60 21.01 9.69
CA MET A 6 -5.61 19.96 9.46
C MET A 6 -5.10 18.89 8.50
N LEU A 7 -4.42 19.28 7.42
CA LEU A 7 -3.84 18.34 6.46
C LEU A 7 -2.76 17.45 7.08
N PHE A 8 -1.93 18.00 7.98
CA PHE A 8 -0.97 17.23 8.78
C PHE A 8 -1.66 16.16 9.64
N LEU A 9 -2.70 16.54 10.39
CA LEU A 9 -3.42 15.59 11.26
C LEU A 9 -4.05 14.45 10.46
N ILE A 10 -4.64 14.75 9.30
CA ILE A 10 -5.25 13.75 8.43
C ILE A 10 -4.18 12.79 7.90
N GLN A 11 -3.07 13.29 7.36
CA GLN A 11 -2.00 12.46 6.80
C GLN A 11 -1.33 11.60 7.87
N PHE A 12 -1.04 12.15 9.04
CA PHE A 12 -0.48 11.42 10.16
C PHE A 12 -1.43 10.31 10.66
N SER A 13 -2.74 10.59 10.71
CA SER A 13 -3.75 9.60 11.09
C SER A 13 -3.84 8.46 10.08
N ILE A 14 -3.91 8.77 8.78
CA ILE A 14 -3.99 7.74 7.73
C ILE A 14 -2.71 6.90 7.73
N ALA A 15 -1.55 7.56 7.83
CA ALA A 15 -0.27 6.90 7.81
C ALA A 15 -0.05 5.96 9.01
N SER A 16 -0.46 6.38 10.21
CA SER A 16 -0.39 5.52 11.41
C SER A 16 -1.36 4.35 11.33
N SER A 17 -2.56 4.55 10.77
CA SER A 17 -3.51 3.47 10.48
C SER A 17 -2.94 2.44 9.49
N CYS A 18 -2.31 2.89 8.40
CA CYS A 18 -1.65 2.01 7.43
C CYS A 18 -0.54 1.17 8.07
N LEU A 19 0.25 1.74 8.99
CA LEU A 19 1.30 0.98 9.69
C LEU A 19 0.76 -0.07 10.67
N ALA A 20 -0.42 0.18 11.25
CA ALA A 20 -1.02 -0.66 12.28
C ALA A 20 -1.84 -1.84 11.74
N VAL A 21 -1.98 -1.98 10.42
CA VAL A 21 -2.75 -3.07 9.80
C VAL A 21 -2.11 -4.43 10.11
N ASN A 22 -2.91 -5.36 10.64
CA ASN A 22 -2.49 -6.72 10.98
C ASN A 22 -2.72 -7.72 9.82
N SER A 23 -2.25 -8.96 9.99
CA SER A 23 -2.36 -10.01 8.97
C SER A 23 -3.79 -10.44 8.64
N GLU A 24 -4.71 -10.44 9.61
CA GLU A 24 -6.12 -10.80 9.37
C GLU A 24 -6.80 -9.76 8.48
N GLN A 25 -6.57 -8.48 8.75
CA GLN A 25 -7.06 -7.37 7.93
C GLN A 25 -6.43 -7.40 6.53
N GLN A 26 -5.15 -7.76 6.41
CA GLN A 26 -4.47 -7.91 5.11
C GLN A 26 -5.13 -9.00 4.26
N LYS A 27 -5.49 -10.13 4.89
CA LYS A 27 -6.20 -11.22 4.23
C LYS A 27 -7.58 -10.78 3.74
N GLU A 28 -8.33 -10.05 4.56
CA GLU A 28 -9.64 -9.51 4.19
C GLU A 28 -9.53 -8.58 2.98
N PHE A 29 -8.55 -7.68 2.96
CA PHE A 29 -8.28 -6.83 1.79
C PHE A 29 -7.88 -7.63 0.55
N ALA A 30 -7.11 -8.71 0.72
CA ALA A 30 -6.74 -9.59 -0.38
C ALA A 30 -7.97 -10.32 -0.94
N GLU A 31 -8.88 -10.78 -0.09
CA GLU A 31 -10.10 -11.50 -0.46
C GLU A 31 -11.11 -10.58 -1.16
N GLU A 32 -11.38 -9.43 -0.55
CA GLU A 32 -12.23 -8.40 -1.15
C GLU A 32 -11.64 -7.93 -2.49
N GLY A 33 -10.33 -7.68 -2.53
CA GLY A 33 -9.62 -7.30 -3.75
C GLY A 33 -9.74 -8.38 -4.82
N TRP A 34 -9.54 -9.65 -4.47
CA TRP A 34 -9.64 -10.76 -5.41
C TRP A 34 -11.07 -10.91 -5.97
N ASN A 35 -12.09 -10.79 -5.12
CA ASN A 35 -13.49 -10.94 -5.52
C ASN A 35 -14.00 -9.80 -6.41
N ASN A 36 -13.49 -8.58 -6.21
CA ASN A 36 -13.93 -7.39 -6.95
C ASN A 36 -13.18 -7.13 -8.27
N VAL A 37 -11.98 -7.69 -8.47
CA VAL A 37 -11.21 -7.47 -9.71
C VAL A 37 -11.69 -8.37 -10.86
N PRO A 38 -11.62 -7.89 -12.12
CA PRO A 38 -11.95 -8.70 -13.29
C PRO A 38 -10.94 -9.83 -13.53
N ASP A 39 -11.36 -10.88 -14.23
CA ASP A 39 -10.53 -12.06 -14.50
C ASP A 39 -9.22 -11.75 -15.24
N SER A 40 -9.19 -10.71 -16.07
CA SER A 40 -7.97 -10.24 -16.74
C SER A 40 -6.90 -9.73 -15.76
N MET A 41 -7.32 -9.14 -14.64
CA MET A 41 -6.40 -8.72 -13.58
C MET A 41 -5.95 -9.93 -12.75
N ARG A 42 -6.87 -10.86 -12.46
CA ARG A 42 -6.54 -12.13 -11.78
C ARG A 42 -5.51 -12.92 -12.58
N GLN A 43 -5.60 -12.94 -13.90
CA GLN A 43 -4.62 -13.60 -14.77
C GLN A 43 -3.24 -12.93 -14.67
N GLN A 44 -3.17 -11.60 -14.72
CA GLN A 44 -1.90 -10.88 -14.56
C GLN A 44 -1.23 -11.12 -13.20
N VAL A 45 -2.02 -11.18 -12.13
CA VAL A 45 -1.52 -11.54 -10.79
C VAL A 45 -0.93 -12.95 -10.83
N GLN A 46 -1.68 -13.93 -11.36
CA GLN A 46 -1.21 -15.32 -11.47
C GLN A 46 0.06 -15.45 -12.32
N ASP A 47 0.16 -14.71 -13.42
CA ASP A 47 1.34 -14.67 -14.29
C ASP A 47 2.56 -14.01 -13.62
N THR A 48 2.35 -12.94 -12.85
CA THR A 48 3.41 -12.18 -12.19
C THR A 48 3.96 -12.90 -10.95
N PHE A 49 3.07 -13.52 -10.17
CA PHE A 49 3.42 -14.21 -8.93
C PHE A 49 3.63 -15.71 -9.11
N THR A 50 3.44 -16.24 -10.33
CA THR A 50 3.56 -17.68 -10.63
C THR A 50 2.75 -18.55 -9.66
N CYS A 51 1.52 -18.13 -9.38
CA CYS A 51 0.59 -18.75 -8.44
C CYS A 51 -0.74 -19.04 -9.14
N CYS A 52 -1.58 -19.90 -8.56
CA CYS A 52 -2.89 -20.26 -9.12
C CYS A 52 -3.98 -20.17 -8.06
N GLY A 53 -5.06 -19.45 -8.39
CA GLY A 53 -6.21 -19.29 -7.50
C GLY A 53 -5.93 -18.46 -6.24
N PHE A 54 -6.99 -18.12 -5.53
CA PHE A 54 -6.91 -17.29 -4.32
C PHE A 54 -6.50 -18.10 -3.09
N ASN A 55 -7.37 -19.02 -2.67
CA ASN A 55 -7.13 -20.03 -1.64
C ASN A 55 -6.98 -21.38 -2.36
N SER A 56 -6.31 -22.38 -1.77
CA SER A 56 -5.93 -23.68 -2.37
C SER A 56 -7.08 -24.52 -2.97
N THR A 57 -8.30 -23.99 -2.95
CA THR A 57 -9.48 -24.48 -3.65
C THR A 57 -9.43 -24.02 -5.11
N HIS A 58 -9.05 -24.94 -6.01
CA HIS A 58 -9.11 -24.74 -7.45
C HIS A 58 -10.55 -24.66 -7.95
N THR A 59 -11.24 -23.54 -7.72
CA THR A 59 -12.57 -23.30 -8.28
C THR A 59 -12.48 -22.27 -9.40
N GLY A 60 -12.31 -22.75 -10.63
CA GLY A 60 -13.08 -22.16 -11.74
C GLY A 60 -12.37 -21.78 -13.04
N THR A 61 -11.10 -21.36 -13.09
CA THR A 61 -10.61 -20.70 -14.33
C THR A 61 -9.09 -20.76 -14.56
N THR A 62 -8.70 -21.31 -15.73
CA THR A 62 -7.51 -20.99 -16.55
C THR A 62 -6.12 -20.89 -15.90
N CYS A 63 -5.77 -21.76 -14.95
CA CYS A 63 -4.38 -21.85 -14.48
C CYS A 63 -3.44 -22.59 -15.43
N GLU A 64 -3.94 -23.20 -16.50
CA GLU A 64 -3.18 -24.07 -17.42
C GLU A 64 -1.92 -23.42 -18.02
N ALA A 65 -2.00 -22.11 -18.30
CA ALA A 65 -0.86 -21.33 -18.79
C ALA A 65 0.20 -21.07 -17.70
N VAL A 66 -0.22 -20.87 -16.46
CA VAL A 66 0.67 -20.57 -15.32
C VAL A 66 1.25 -21.86 -14.72
N THR A 67 0.51 -22.96 -14.75
CA THR A 67 0.98 -24.29 -14.33
C THR A 67 2.25 -24.69 -15.08
N LYS A 68 2.35 -24.40 -16.38
CA LYS A 68 3.58 -24.66 -17.17
C LYS A 68 4.79 -23.85 -16.71
N LYS A 69 4.58 -22.67 -16.10
CA LYS A 69 5.66 -21.80 -15.60
C LYS A 69 6.10 -22.22 -14.20
N CYS A 70 5.15 -22.55 -13.32
CA CYS A 70 5.46 -22.90 -11.93
C CYS A 70 5.85 -24.39 -11.77
N CYS A 71 5.47 -25.24 -12.73
CA CYS A 71 5.83 -26.67 -12.79
C CYS A 71 6.58 -27.01 -14.10
N PRO A 72 7.88 -26.70 -14.19
CA PRO A 72 8.67 -26.96 -15.40
C PRO A 72 9.06 -28.44 -15.58
N ASP A 73 9.09 -29.22 -14.48
CA ASP A 73 9.37 -30.65 -14.50
C ASP A 73 8.06 -31.41 -14.29
N TYR A 74 7.68 -32.23 -15.25
CA TYR A 74 6.39 -32.94 -15.36
C TYR A 74 6.26 -34.03 -14.27
N MET A 75 6.32 -33.65 -13.00
CA MET A 75 5.95 -34.51 -11.89
C MET A 75 4.44 -34.67 -11.91
N GLU A 76 3.96 -35.92 -11.93
CA GLU A 76 2.54 -36.32 -12.09
C GLU A 76 1.56 -35.68 -11.07
N ASN A 77 2.04 -34.89 -10.10
CA ASN A 77 1.22 -34.23 -9.07
C ASN A 77 1.71 -32.81 -8.71
N CYS A 78 2.20 -32.02 -9.67
CA CYS A 78 2.62 -30.65 -9.38
C CYS A 78 1.42 -29.69 -9.24
N ALA A 79 1.18 -29.19 -8.03
CA ALA A 79 0.19 -28.16 -7.74
C ALA A 79 0.88 -26.81 -7.53
N CYS A 80 0.44 -25.78 -8.25
CA CYS A 80 0.98 -24.43 -8.04
C CYS A 80 0.54 -23.85 -6.70
N PRO A 81 1.39 -23.01 -6.07
CA PRO A 81 1.04 -22.38 -4.81
C PRO A 81 -0.16 -21.42 -4.99
N PRO A 82 -0.97 -21.24 -3.93
CA PRO A 82 -2.04 -20.25 -3.92
C PRO A 82 -1.48 -18.83 -3.97
N CYS A 83 -2.24 -17.88 -4.52
CA CYS A 83 -1.81 -16.48 -4.62
C CYS A 83 -1.93 -15.70 -3.31
N LEU A 84 -2.74 -16.17 -2.35
CA LEU A 84 -3.00 -15.45 -1.10
C LEU A 84 -1.73 -15.03 -0.33
N PRO A 85 -0.74 -15.91 -0.06
CA PRO A 85 0.45 -15.51 0.69
C PRO A 85 1.26 -14.41 -0.01
N ALA A 86 1.36 -14.50 -1.34
CA ALA A 86 2.05 -13.48 -2.14
C ALA A 86 1.30 -12.14 -2.13
N LEU A 87 -0.04 -12.17 -2.15
CA LEU A 87 -0.88 -10.98 -2.05
C LEU A 87 -0.76 -10.32 -0.68
N GLU A 88 -0.85 -11.09 0.41
CA GLU A 88 -0.70 -10.61 1.79
C GLU A 88 0.64 -9.88 1.99
N ASP A 89 1.75 -10.47 1.50
CA ASP A 89 3.08 -9.85 1.57
C ASP A 89 3.14 -8.51 0.84
N LYS A 90 2.53 -8.40 -0.34
CA LYS A 90 2.50 -7.16 -1.12
C LYS A 90 1.63 -6.09 -0.47
N ILE A 91 0.49 -6.47 0.08
CA ILE A 91 -0.40 -5.57 0.82
C ILE A 91 0.33 -5.04 2.06
N SER A 92 0.97 -5.92 2.83
CA SER A 92 1.79 -5.57 4.00
C SER A 92 2.90 -4.58 3.65
N TYR A 93 3.65 -4.88 2.58
CA TYR A 93 4.71 -4.00 2.10
C TYR A 93 4.18 -2.63 1.66
N ALA A 94 3.09 -2.60 0.88
CA ALA A 94 2.48 -1.37 0.41
C ALA A 94 2.00 -0.49 1.57
N PHE A 95 1.33 -1.06 2.58
CA PHE A 95 0.88 -0.31 3.74
C PHE A 95 2.02 0.26 4.58
N LYS A 96 3.08 -0.53 4.81
CA LYS A 96 4.30 -0.06 5.51
C LYS A 96 4.99 1.07 4.75
N LEU A 97 5.11 0.95 3.42
CA LEU A 97 5.67 2.01 2.58
C LEU A 97 4.81 3.27 2.60
N CYS A 98 3.51 3.15 2.32
CA CYS A 98 2.60 4.29 2.25
C CYS A 98 2.51 5.01 3.59
N GLY A 99 2.43 4.28 4.70
CA GLY A 99 2.43 4.90 6.02
C GLY A 99 3.79 5.49 6.40
N GLY A 100 4.90 4.87 6.01
CA GLY A 100 6.24 5.45 6.19
C GLY A 100 6.41 6.77 5.42
N LEU A 101 6.02 6.80 4.15
CA LEU A 101 6.04 7.99 3.31
C LEU A 101 5.11 9.08 3.85
N GLY A 102 3.90 8.73 4.31
CA GLY A 102 2.96 9.68 4.89
C GLY A 102 3.48 10.32 6.18
N ILE A 103 4.15 9.55 7.04
CA ILE A 103 4.82 10.08 8.24
C ILE A 103 6.00 10.99 7.84
N PHE A 104 6.80 10.58 6.87
CA PHE A 104 7.92 11.38 6.37
C PHE A 104 7.45 12.75 5.84
N PHE A 105 6.43 12.76 4.97
CA PHE A 105 5.87 14.01 4.45
C PHE A 105 5.28 14.88 5.56
N SER A 106 4.58 14.27 6.53
CA SER A 106 4.03 14.98 7.69
C SER A 106 5.12 15.69 8.50
N PHE A 107 6.30 15.07 8.71
CA PHE A 107 7.43 15.71 9.37
C PHE A 107 8.00 16.88 8.54
N THR A 108 8.15 16.72 7.23
CA THR A 108 8.64 17.82 6.37
C THR A 108 7.72 19.04 6.41
N GLU A 109 6.40 18.83 6.54
CA GLU A 109 5.42 19.93 6.62
C GLU A 109 5.56 20.74 7.91
N VAL A 110 5.88 20.08 9.03
CA VAL A 110 6.13 20.76 10.33
C VAL A 110 7.38 21.64 10.23
N SER A 111 8.46 21.12 9.65
CA SER A 111 9.71 21.88 9.47
C SER A 111 9.52 23.10 8.57
N VAL A 112 8.80 22.95 7.46
CA VAL A 112 8.53 24.05 6.51
C VAL A 112 7.65 25.12 7.14
N LYS A 113 6.61 24.74 7.91
CA LYS A 113 5.77 25.71 8.64
C LYS A 113 6.56 26.52 9.65
N SER A 114 7.45 25.88 10.42
CA SER A 114 8.29 26.58 11.39
C SER A 114 9.15 27.62 10.69
N TYR A 115 9.75 27.25 9.55
CA TYR A 115 10.58 28.17 8.77
C TYR A 115 9.78 29.34 8.17
N ILE A 116 8.61 29.07 7.59
CA ILE A 116 7.75 30.11 7.01
C ILE A 116 7.17 31.04 8.09
N PHE A 117 6.81 30.51 9.27
CA PHE A 117 6.34 31.33 10.38
C PHE A 117 7.45 32.24 10.91
N GLU A 118 8.67 31.71 11.07
CA GLU A 118 9.85 32.48 11.45
C GLU A 118 10.07 33.66 10.47
N GLN A 119 10.02 33.39 9.15
CA GLN A 119 10.20 34.43 8.13
C GLN A 119 9.06 35.45 8.08
N ASN A 120 7.80 35.04 8.24
CA ASN A 120 6.68 35.98 8.29
C ASN A 120 6.74 36.87 9.54
N HIS A 121 7.11 36.31 10.69
CA HIS A 121 7.28 37.07 11.92
C HIS A 121 8.43 38.08 11.79
N ILE A 122 9.57 37.70 11.20
CA ILE A 122 10.68 38.63 10.91
C ILE A 122 10.24 39.75 9.95
N LEU A 123 9.46 39.44 8.92
CA LEU A 123 8.94 40.43 7.97
C LEU A 123 7.97 41.42 8.65
N GLU A 124 7.04 40.92 9.47
CA GLU A 124 6.12 41.76 10.25
C GLU A 124 6.88 42.65 11.24
N CYS A 125 7.88 42.13 11.95
CA CYS A 125 8.75 42.89 12.84
C CYS A 125 9.60 43.95 12.10
N THR A 126 10.06 43.65 10.88
CA THR A 126 10.84 44.60 10.07
C THR A 126 9.96 45.74 9.60
N LEU A 127 8.74 45.44 9.12
CA LEU A 127 7.77 46.43 8.69
C LEU A 127 7.31 47.33 9.86
N THR A 128 7.02 46.78 11.04
CA THR A 128 6.66 47.62 12.21
C THR A 128 7.78 48.52 12.71
N ASN A 129 9.05 48.20 12.43
CA ASN A 129 10.19 49.02 12.85
C ASN A 129 10.60 50.06 11.78
N THR A 130 9.91 50.09 10.63
CA THR A 130 10.13 51.08 9.55
C THR A 130 9.02 52.14 9.46
N TYR A 131 7.96 52.05 10.28
CA TYR A 131 6.88 53.06 10.38
C TYR A 131 6.85 53.69 11.77
#